data_AF-A0A847F2E1-F1
#
_entry.id   AF-A0A847F2E1-F1
#
_cell.length_a   1.000
_cell.length_b   1.000
_cell.length_c   1.000
_cell.angle_alpha   90.00
_cell.angle_beta   90.00
_cell.angle_gamma   90.00
#
_symmetry.space_group_name_H-M   'P 1'
#
loop_
_entity.id
_entity.type
_entity.pdbx_description
1 polymer ?
#
loop_
_entity_poly.entity_id
_entity_poly.type
_entity_poly.pdbx_seq_one_letter_code
_entity_poly.pdbx_strand_id
1 'polypeptide(L)' 'MSRVECEVEYLELDGDHGTVSSVRVHCGQCGHATESFGQGGASIRRCLALLREECPEEEENFYTADGD' A
#
# COMPACT_ATOMS: atom_id res chain seq x y z
N MET A 1 17.29 5.78 7.50
CA MET A 1 15.87 5.60 7.16
C MET A 1 15.42 6.83 6.42
N SER A 2 15.06 6.68 5.15
CA SER A 2 14.47 7.74 4.32
C SER A 2 12.94 7.64 4.39
N ARG A 3 12.27 8.78 4.20
CA ARG A 3 10.82 8.81 4.04
C ARG A 3 10.50 8.56 2.57
N VAL A 4 9.65 7.57 2.31
CA VAL A 4 9.20 7.23 0.97
C VAL A 4 7.75 7.61 0.85
N GLU A 5 7.49 8.59 -0.01
CA GLU A 5 6.13 8.97 -0.39
C GLU A 5 5.55 7.87 -1.29
N CYS A 6 4.37 7.39 -0.92
CA CYS A 6 3.68 6.33 -1.61
C CYS A 6 2.41 6.86 -2.25
N GLU A 7 2.07 6.31 -3.42
CA GLU A 7 0.84 6.63 -4.12
C GLU A 7 -0.27 5.66 -3.71
N VAL A 8 -1.42 6.19 -3.33
CA VAL A 8 -2.60 5.41 -2.95
C VAL A 8 -3.59 5.38 -4.11
N GLU A 9 -3.92 4.18 -4.57
CA GLU A 9 -4.90 3.92 -5.60
C GLU A 9 -6.10 3.18 -5.00
N TYR A 10 -7.30 3.69 -5.24
CA TYR A 10 -8.54 3.02 -4.85
C TYR A 10 -9.09 2.22 -6.02
N LEU A 11 -9.31 0.93 -5.80
CA LEU A 11 -9.73 -0.02 -6.83
C LEU A 11 -10.74 -1.02 -6.29
N GLU A 12 -11.29 -1.84 -7.18
CA GLU A 12 -12.12 -2.98 -6.83
C GLU A 12 -11.36 -4.26 -7.17
N LEU A 13 -11.26 -5.16 -6.20
CA LEU A 13 -10.64 -6.47 -6.38
C LEU A 13 -11.72 -7.55 -6.36
N ASP A 14 -11.51 -8.62 -7.13
CA ASP A 14 -12.38 -9.79 -7.08
C ASP A 14 -12.20 -10.51 -5.73
N GLY A 15 -13.25 -10.55 -4.93
CA GLY A 15 -13.33 -11.34 -3.71
C GLY A 15 -14.18 -12.60 -3.91
N ASP A 16 -14.20 -13.46 -2.88
CA ASP A 16 -14.87 -14.78 -2.92
C ASP A 16 -16.38 -14.72 -3.22
N HIS A 17 -17.02 -13.58 -2.97
CA HIS A 17 -18.46 -13.38 -3.16
C HIS A 17 -18.82 -12.21 -4.09
N GLY A 18 -17.86 -11.67 -4.84
CA GLY A 18 -18.03 -10.51 -5.72
C GLY A 18 -16.92 -9.47 -5.56
N THR A 19 -17.07 -8.32 -6.22
CA THR A 19 -16.07 -7.25 -6.14
C THR A 19 -16.07 -6.60 -4.76
N VAL A 20 -14.86 -6.30 -4.26
CA VAL A 20 -14.63 -5.69 -2.95
C VAL A 20 -13.82 -4.42 -3.14
N SER A 21 -14.34 -3.32 -2.62
CA SER A 21 -13.62 -2.04 -2.57
C SER A 21 -12.33 -2.21 -1.78
N SER A 22 -11.22 -1.85 -2.42
CA SER A 22 -9.87 -2.15 -1.97
C SER A 22 -8.95 -0.96 -2.22
N VAL A 23 -7.76 -1.05 -1.65
CA VAL A 23 -6.69 -0.08 -1.85
C VAL A 23 -5.43 -0.79 -2.32
N ARG A 24 -4.71 -0.13 -3.23
CA ARG A 24 -3.37 -0.50 -3.68
C ARG A 24 -2.45 0.66 -3.35
N VAL A 25 -1.31 0.37 -2.73
CA VAL A 25 -0.30 1.39 -2.43
C VAL A 25 0.97 1.06 -3.17
N HIS A 26 1.45 2.03 -3.95
CA HIS A 26 2.67 1.93 -4.75
C HIS A 26 3.82 2.65 -4.05
N CYS A 27 4.96 1.98 -3.95
CA CYS A 27 6.21 2.60 -3.51
C CYS A 27 6.68 3.63 -4.55
N GLY A 28 6.81 4.89 -4.14
CA GLY A 28 7.26 5.98 -5.04
C GLY A 28 8.72 5.90 -5.49
N GLN A 29 9.50 4.92 -5.02
CA GLN A 29 10.90 4.72 -5.45
C GLN A 29 11.08 3.51 -6.37
N CYS A 30 10.67 2.32 -5.92
CA CYS A 30 10.91 1.08 -6.66
C CYS A 30 9.71 0.62 -7.51
N GLY A 31 8.53 1.24 -7.32
CA GLY A 31 7.31 0.87 -8.04
C GLY A 31 6.65 -0.44 -7.57
N HIS A 32 7.18 -1.10 -6.54
CA HIS A 32 6.49 -2.25 -5.91
C HIS A 32 5.16 -1.79 -5.31
N ALA A 33 4.14 -2.65 -5.38
CA ALA A 33 2.80 -2.33 -4.92
C ALA A 33 2.27 -3.42 -4.00
N THR A 34 1.50 -3.01 -3.00
CA THR A 34 0.78 -3.93 -2.11
C THR A 34 -0.69 -3.58 -2.08
N GLU A 35 -1.52 -4.57 -1.82
CA GLU A 35 -2.97 -4.45 -1.87
C GLU A 35 -3.61 -4.90 -0.56
N SER A 36 -4.70 -4.23 -0.19
CA SER A 36 -5.53 -4.64 0.93
C SER A 36 -6.99 -4.41 0.60
N PHE A 37 -7.84 -5.35 1.00
CA PHE A 37 -9.27 -5.14 1.02
C PHE A 37 -9.63 -3.99 1.98
N GLY A 38 -10.67 -3.23 1.62
CA GLY A 38 -11.10 -2.02 2.31
C GLY A 38 -10.37 -0.75 1.82
N GLN A 39 -11.03 0.40 1.98
CA GLN A 39 -10.52 1.72 1.55
C GLN A 39 -10.27 2.69 2.71
N GLY A 40 -10.35 2.21 3.96
CA GLY A 40 -10.10 3.04 5.14
C GLY A 40 -8.61 3.25 5.39
N GLY A 41 -8.27 4.23 6.25
CA GLY A 41 -6.88 4.48 6.64
C GLY A 41 -6.17 3.26 7.25
N ALA A 42 -6.90 2.34 7.88
CA ALA A 42 -6.34 1.08 8.36
C ALA A 42 -5.83 0.16 7.22
N SER A 43 -6.53 0.15 6.08
CA SER A 43 -6.12 -0.61 4.89
C SER A 43 -4.87 0.01 4.26
N ILE A 44 -4.80 1.35 4.17
CA ILE A 44 -3.61 2.07 3.69
C ILE A 44 -2.39 1.75 4.58
N ARG A 45 -2.52 1.88 5.90
CA ARG A 45 -1.46 1.55 6.86
C ARG A 45 -0.97 0.12 6.74
N ARG A 46 -1.89 -0.83 6.48
CA ARG A 46 -1.53 -2.23 6.23
C ARG A 46 -0.67 -2.35 4.98
N CYS A 47 -1.05 -1.72 3.88
CA CYS A 47 -0.24 -1.71 2.66
C CYS A 47 1.14 -1.06 2.88
N LEU A 48 1.22 0.06 3.61
CA LEU A 48 2.50 0.69 3.96
C LEU A 48 3.40 -0.22 4.81
N ALA A 49 2.81 -0.99 5.74
CA ALA A 49 3.54 -1.98 6.52
C ALA A 49 4.04 -3.15 5.65
N LEU A 50 3.20 -3.66 4.75
CA LEU A 50 3.58 -4.72 3.80
C LEU A 50 4.69 -4.24 2.85
N LEU A 51 4.63 -3.00 2.37
CA LEU A 51 5.72 -2.44 1.56
C LEU A 51 7.06 -2.44 2.31
N ARG A 52 7.06 -2.25 3.63
CA ARG A 52 8.29 -2.34 4.42
C ARG A 52 8.87 -3.76 4.47
N GLU A 53 8.02 -4.77 4.37
CA GLU A 53 8.43 -6.18 4.39
C GLU A 53 8.76 -6.72 2.99
N GLU A 54 8.10 -6.20 1.96
CA GLU A 54 8.14 -6.74 0.59
C GLU A 54 8.92 -5.87 -0.40
N CYS A 55 9.37 -4.67 0.00
CA CYS A 55 10.11 -3.80 -0.92
C CYS A 55 11.40 -4.48 -1.39
N PRO A 56 11.60 -4.63 -2.72
CA PRO A 56 12.74 -5.35 -3.28
C PRO A 56 14.09 -4.68 -3.03
N GLU A 57 14.08 -3.39 -2.67
CA GLU A 57 15.31 -2.66 -2.32
C GLU A 57 15.79 -2.99 -0.88
N GLU A 58 15.03 -3.78 -0.12
CA GLU A 58 15.32 -4.22 1.27
C GLU A 58 15.61 -3.05 2.23
N GLU A 59 15.23 -1.83 1.87
CA GLU A 59 15.47 -0.64 2.67
C GLU A 59 14.49 -0.57 3.85
N GLU A 60 15.01 -0.33 5.05
CA GLU A 60 14.20 0.01 6.23
C GLU A 60 13.66 1.45 6.15
N ASN A 61 12.86 1.72 5.13
CA ASN A 61 12.26 3.03 4.89
C ASN A 61 10.97 3.25 5.68
N PHE A 62 10.64 4.53 5.89
CA PHE A 62 9.36 4.94 6.43
C PHE A 62 8.42 5.30 5.28
N TYR A 63 7.56 4.36 4.93
CA TYR A 63 6.55 4.52 3.87
C TYR A 63 5.38 5.34 4.41
N THR A 64 4.98 6.39 3.69
CA THR A 64 3.86 7.26 4.08
C THR A 64 2.99 7.62 2.89
N ALA A 65 1.69 7.76 3.14
CA ALA A 65 0.72 8.32 2.19
C ALA A 65 0.14 9.65 2.72
N ASP A 66 -0.44 10.45 1.83
CA ASP A 66 -1.13 11.69 2.21
C ASP A 66 -2.35 11.39 3.09
N GLY A 67 -2.39 11.96 4.29
CA GLY A 67 -3.49 11.79 5.25
C GLY A 67 -3.39 10.61 6.25
N ASP A 68 -2.22 9.96 6.37
CA ASP A 68 -1.97 8.91 7.39
C ASP A 68 -1.89 9.41 8.84
#